data_AF-A0A940NUH0-F1
#
_entry.id   AF-A0A940NUH0-F1
#
_cell.length_a   1.000
_cell.length_b   1.000
_cell.length_c   1.000
_cell.angle_alpha   90.00
_cell.angle_beta   90.00
_cell.angle_gamma   90.00
#
_symmetry.space_group_name_H-M   'P 1'
#
loop_
_entity.id
_entity.type
_entity.pdbx_description
1 polymer ?
#
loop_
_entity_poly.entity_id
_entity_poly.type
_entity_poly.pdbx_seq_one_letter_code
_entity_poly.pdbx_strand_id
1 'polypeptide(L)'
;MKISDVISMCISNLTRRKVRTLLTVIGVVVGTCAIMVMVSLGLGMQASQDAMLEQMGDLTVIQVYNHNNTSEELVLDDEAVAAMAALPGVDVATPFWQPWEINAQVVAGN
;
A
#
# COMPACT_ATOMS: atom_id res chain seq x y z
N MET A 1 -42.25 -17.73 -34.96
CA MET A 1 -41.58 -16.42 -35.05
C MET A 1 -40.12 -16.62 -34.67
N LYS A 2 -39.17 -16.14 -35.47
CA LYS A 2 -37.74 -16.30 -35.16
C LYS A 2 -37.31 -15.18 -34.22
N ILE A 3 -36.46 -15.48 -33.23
CA ILE A 3 -35.93 -14.50 -32.27
C ILE A 3 -35.20 -13.34 -32.99
N SER A 4 -34.58 -13.63 -34.13
CA SER A 4 -33.96 -12.63 -35.01
C SER A 4 -34.94 -11.55 -35.48
N ASP A 5 -36.19 -11.91 -35.70
CA ASP A 5 -37.24 -11.01 -36.21
C ASP A 5 -37.70 -10.05 -35.11
N VAL A 6 -37.82 -10.56 -33.88
CA VAL A 6 -38.15 -9.77 -32.68
C VAL A 6 -37.03 -8.75 -32.40
N ILE A 7 -35.76 -9.17 -32.46
CA ILE A 7 -34.62 -8.27 -32.26
C ILE A 7 -34.58 -7.18 -33.34
N SER A 8 -34.79 -7.53 -34.60
CA SER A 8 -34.86 -6.57 -35.72
C SER A 8 -35.98 -5.54 -35.53
N MET A 9 -37.15 -5.99 -35.08
CA MET A 9 -38.29 -5.12 -34.76
C MET A 9 -37.97 -4.19 -33.57
N CYS A 10 -37.31 -4.67 -32.52
CA CYS A 10 -36.88 -3.84 -31.39
C CYS A 10 -35.87 -2.75 -31.81
N ILE A 11 -34.85 -3.10 -32.60
CA ILE A 11 -33.83 -2.15 -33.07
C ILE A 11 -34.46 -1.05 -33.94
N SER A 12 -35.40 -1.42 -34.81
CA SER A 12 -36.15 -0.47 -35.64
C SER A 12 -36.98 0.52 -34.80
N ASN A 13 -37.50 0.08 -33.65
CA ASN A 13 -38.23 0.95 -32.72
C ASN A 13 -37.33 1.89 -31.92
N LEU A 14 -36.13 1.43 -31.52
CA LEU A 14 -35.15 2.26 -30.80
C LEU A 14 -34.55 3.35 -31.69
N THR A 15 -34.29 3.05 -32.96
CA THR A 15 -33.73 4.00 -33.93
C THR A 15 -34.71 5.10 -34.36
N ARG A 16 -36.02 4.90 -34.17
CA ARG A 16 -37.04 5.96 -34.33
C ARG A 16 -36.96 7.06 -33.26
N ARG A 17 -36.40 6.77 -32.07
CA ARG A 17 -36.30 7.72 -30.94
C ARG A 17 -34.86 7.96 -30.52
N LYS A 18 -34.04 8.41 -31.47
CA LYS A 18 -32.57 8.55 -31.36
C LYS A 18 -32.07 9.30 -30.11
N VAL A 19 -32.72 10.39 -29.71
CA VAL A 19 -32.26 11.22 -28.58
C VAL A 19 -32.44 10.50 -27.25
N ARG A 20 -33.63 9.90 -27.03
CA ARG A 20 -33.94 9.22 -25.78
C ARG A 20 -33.07 7.97 -25.61
N THR A 21 -32.92 7.18 -26.67
CA THR A 21 -32.11 5.96 -26.63
C THR A 21 -30.63 6.27 -26.41
N LEU A 22 -30.10 7.29 -27.08
CA LEU A 22 -28.72 7.74 -26.84
C LEU A 22 -28.50 8.17 -25.38
N LEU A 23 -29.39 9.00 -24.82
CA LEU A 23 -29.24 9.50 -23.46
C LEU A 23 -29.25 8.37 -22.42
N THR A 24 -30.10 7.35 -22.61
CA THR A 24 -30.16 6.18 -21.73
C THR A 24 -28.89 5.33 -21.82
N VAL A 25 -28.34 5.12 -23.02
CA VAL A 25 -27.11 4.36 -23.21
C VAL A 25 -25.94 5.09 -22.58
N ILE A 26 -25.83 6.41 -22.77
CA ILE A 26 -24.79 7.22 -22.14
C ILE A 26 -24.87 7.12 -20.61
N GLY A 27 -26.06 7.24 -20.02
CA GLY A 27 -26.24 7.12 -18.57
C GLY A 27 -25.79 5.77 -18.02
N VAL A 28 -26.15 4.67 -18.70
CA VAL A 28 -25.75 3.31 -18.28
C VAL A 28 -24.25 3.10 -18.44
N VAL A 29 -23.65 3.57 -19.53
CA VAL A 29 -22.20 3.44 -19.75
C VAL A 29 -21.42 4.22 -18.69
N VAL A 30 -21.77 5.48 -18.45
CA VAL A 30 -21.07 6.30 -17.44
C VAL A 30 -21.24 5.70 -16.04
N GLY A 31 -22.44 5.24 -15.69
CA GLY A 31 -22.70 4.64 -14.38
C GLY A 31 -21.94 3.33 -14.14
N THR A 32 -21.96 2.42 -15.11
CA THR A 32 -21.22 1.15 -15.02
C THR A 32 -19.71 1.37 -15.00
N CYS A 33 -19.19 2.30 -15.81
CA CYS A 33 -17.78 2.68 -15.78
C CYS A 33 -17.37 3.26 -14.42
N ALA A 34 -18.18 4.14 -13.82
CA ALA A 34 -17.88 4.74 -12.52
C ALA A 34 -17.77 3.68 -11.41
N ILE A 35 -18.69 2.71 -11.37
CA ILE A 35 -18.65 1.60 -10.41
C ILE A 35 -17.40 0.74 -10.63
N MET A 36 -17.07 0.39 -11.88
CA MET A 36 -15.87 -0.39 -12.18
C MET A 36 -14.58 0.33 -11.75
N VAL A 37 -14.48 1.63 -11.99
CA VAL A 37 -13.31 2.43 -11.60
C VAL A 37 -13.16 2.46 -10.08
N MET A 38 -14.25 2.72 -9.34
CA MET A 38 -14.23 2.76 -7.88
C MET A 38 -13.77 1.43 -7.28
N VAL A 39 -14.30 0.31 -7.78
CA VAL A 39 -13.91 -1.03 -7.31
C VAL A 39 -12.45 -1.33 -7.64
N SER A 40 -12.00 -1.00 -8.85
CA SER A 40 -10.61 -1.24 -9.27
C SER A 40 -9.62 -0.45 -8.43
N LEU A 41 -9.92 0.83 -8.17
CA LEU A 41 -9.09 1.67 -7.31
C LEU A 41 -9.10 1.19 -5.87
N GLY A 42 -10.26 0.81 -5.32
CA GLY A 42 -10.37 0.30 -3.96
C GLY A 42 -9.51 -0.95 -3.73
N LEU A 43 -9.61 -1.94 -4.63
CA LEU A 43 -8.82 -3.17 -4.55
C LEU A 43 -7.33 -2.91 -4.78
N GLY A 44 -6.98 -2.04 -5.74
CA GLY A 44 -5.59 -1.68 -6.01
C GLY A 44 -4.92 -0.97 -4.84
N MET A 45 -5.63 -0.03 -4.20
CA MET A 45 -5.17 0.65 -3.00
C MET A 45 -4.96 -0.34 -1.86
N GLN A 46 -5.93 -1.23 -1.62
CA GLN A 46 -5.79 -2.26 -0.59
C GLN A 46 -4.55 -3.13 -0.80
N ALA A 47 -4.35 -3.65 -2.02
CA ALA A 47 -3.15 -4.44 -2.34
C ALA A 47 -1.85 -3.64 -2.17
N SER A 48 -1.85 -2.35 -2.51
CA SER A 48 -0.67 -1.49 -2.32
C SER A 48 -0.37 -1.21 -0.84
N GLN A 49 -1.41 -1.02 -0.03
CA GLN A 49 -1.26 -0.83 1.41
C GLN A 49 -0.79 -2.11 2.08
N ASP A 50 -1.36 -3.25 1.71
CA ASP A 50 -0.96 -4.56 2.23
C ASP A 50 0.52 -4.85 1.87
N ALA A 51 0.93 -4.61 0.62
CA ALA A 51 2.32 -4.75 0.20
C ALA A 51 3.27 -3.78 0.94
N MET A 52 2.83 -2.54 1.21
CA MET A 52 3.60 -1.59 2.01
C MET A 52 3.76 -2.09 3.46
N LEU A 53 2.70 -2.61 4.07
CA LEU A 53 2.73 -3.17 5.43
C LEU A 53 3.61 -4.42 5.51
N GLU A 54 3.55 -5.30 4.52
CA GLU A 54 4.43 -6.47 4.41
C GLU A 54 5.89 -6.05 4.26
N GLN A 55 6.17 -5.04 3.44
CA GLN A 55 7.53 -4.56 3.18
C GLN A 55 8.11 -3.77 4.36
N MET A 56 7.26 -3.16 5.19
CA MET A 56 7.68 -2.54 6.45
C MET A 56 8.18 -3.57 7.49
N GLY A 57 7.93 -4.86 7.28
CA GLY A 57 8.57 -5.95 8.01
C GLY A 57 8.17 -5.99 9.48
N ASP A 58 7.21 -6.86 9.79
CA ASP A 58 6.76 -7.19 11.15
C ASP A 58 6.32 -5.96 11.97
N LEU A 59 5.00 -5.75 12.01
CA LEU A 59 4.33 -4.66 12.76
C LEU A 59 4.65 -4.65 14.27
N THR A 60 5.32 -5.69 14.75
CA THR A 60 5.74 -5.87 16.16
C THR A 60 7.15 -5.36 16.42
N VAL A 61 7.91 -4.91 15.39
CA VAL A 61 9.28 -4.44 15.54
C VAL A 61 9.31 -2.97 15.94
N ILE A 62 9.73 -2.69 17.17
CA ILE A 62 9.94 -1.33 17.68
C ILE A 62 11.42 -0.97 17.51
N GLN A 63 11.72 0.00 16.65
CA GLN A 63 13.07 0.54 16.47
C GLN A 63 13.30 1.68 17.45
N VAL A 64 14.21 1.48 18.41
CA VAL A 64 14.58 2.50 19.40
C VAL A 64 15.83 3.23 18.92
N TYR A 65 15.71 4.53 18.69
CA TYR A 65 16.83 5.41 18.32
C TYR A 65 17.13 6.37 19.47
N ASN A 66 18.41 6.61 19.74
CA ASN A 66 18.80 7.73 20.58
C ASN A 66 18.74 9.02 19.74
N HIS A 67 17.73 9.87 19.99
CA HIS A 67 17.53 11.14 19.29
C HIS A 67 18.09 12.36 20.06
N ASN A 68 18.80 12.15 21.18
CA ASN A 68 19.22 13.25 22.05
C ASN A 68 20.65 13.72 21.72
N ASN A 69 20.76 15.00 21.34
CA ASN A 69 22.03 15.75 21.24
C ASN A 69 22.43 16.42 22.57
N THR A 70 21.74 16.11 23.67
CA THR A 70 22.01 16.69 24.99
C THR A 70 22.64 15.62 25.86
N SER A 71 23.81 15.95 26.37
CA SER A 71 24.87 15.14 26.97
C SER A 71 24.52 14.42 28.28
N GLU A 72 23.34 13.79 28.38
CA GLU A 72 23.10 12.75 29.37
C GLU A 72 23.18 11.38 28.69
N GLU A 73 24.08 10.59 29.23
CA GLU A 73 24.70 9.34 28.76
C GLU A 73 23.69 8.19 28.62
N LEU A 74 22.68 8.35 27.77
CA LEU A 74 21.78 7.26 27.38
C LEU A 74 22.46 6.45 26.27
N VAL A 75 23.48 5.70 26.66
CA VAL A 75 24.19 4.79 25.76
C VAL A 75 23.33 3.53 25.59
N LEU A 76 23.13 3.12 24.34
CA LEU A 76 22.43 1.88 24.00
C LEU A 76 23.40 0.69 24.18
N ASP A 77 23.73 0.41 25.43
CA ASP A 77 24.61 -0.70 25.84
C ASP A 77 23.83 -2.00 26.08
N ASP A 78 24.54 -3.11 26.25
CA ASP A 78 23.98 -4.44 26.48
C ASP A 78 23.03 -4.49 27.70
N GLU A 79 23.26 -3.65 28.72
CA GLU A 79 22.38 -3.51 29.88
C GLU A 79 21.03 -2.88 29.50
N ALA A 80 21.02 -1.89 28.61
CA ALA A 80 19.79 -1.28 28.10
C ALA A 80 18.99 -2.29 27.25
N VAL A 81 19.69 -3.13 26.45
CA VAL A 81 19.04 -4.21 25.69
C VAL A 81 18.42 -5.24 26.62
N ALA A 82 19.11 -5.63 27.70
CA ALA A 82 18.59 -6.57 28.70
C ALA A 82 17.38 -5.99 29.46
N ALA A 83 17.41 -4.69 29.80
CA ALA A 83 16.29 -4.00 30.43
C ALA A 83 15.06 -3.93 29.49
N MET A 84 15.27 -3.71 28.18
CA MET A 84 14.20 -3.74 27.18
C MET A 84 13.61 -5.14 27.02
N ALA A 85 14.44 -6.19 27.02
CA ALA A 85 13.98 -7.58 26.95
C ALA A 85 13.17 -8.01 28.18
N ALA A 86 13.38 -7.37 29.34
CA ALA A 86 12.65 -7.67 30.57
C ALA A 86 11.24 -7.04 30.63
N LEU A 87 10.88 -6.18 29.68
CA LEU A 87 9.56 -5.54 29.64
C LEU A 87 8.47 -6.52 29.19
N PRO A 88 7.26 -6.45 29.79
CA PRO A 88 6.16 -7.32 29.41
C PRO A 88 5.70 -7.02 27.97
N GLY A 89 5.69 -8.04 27.12
CA GLY A 89 5.30 -7.93 25.71
C GLY A 89 6.46 -7.80 24.73
N VAL A 90 7.71 -7.80 25.19
CA VAL A 90 8.91 -7.86 24.34
C VAL A 90 9.38 -9.31 24.25
N ASP A 91 9.32 -9.91 23.06
CA ASP A 91 9.72 -11.32 22.84
C ASP A 91 11.23 -11.43 22.54
N VAL A 92 11.80 -10.43 21.86
CA VAL A 92 13.23 -10.34 21.57
C VAL A 92 13.69 -8.88 21.49
N ALA A 93 14.88 -8.60 22.02
CA ALA A 93 15.57 -7.32 21.84
C ALA A 93 16.95 -7.58 21.21
N THR A 94 17.26 -6.92 20.10
CA THR A 94 18.54 -7.07 19.40
C THR A 94 19.18 -5.71 19.17
N PRO A 95 20.49 -5.54 19.44
CA PRO A 95 21.20 -4.32 19.08
C PRO A 95 21.35 -4.24 17.56
N PHE A 96 21.21 -3.02 17.03
CA PHE A 96 21.38 -2.75 15.61
C PHE A 96 22.29 -1.54 15.42
N TRP A 97 23.39 -1.74 14.69
CA TRP A 97 24.35 -0.69 14.39
C TRP A 97 24.43 -0.46 12.89
N GLN A 98 24.18 0.77 12.46
CA GLN A 98 24.33 1.20 11.06
C GLN A 98 25.52 2.16 10.94
N PRO A 99 26.65 1.71 10.36
CA PRO A 99 27.72 2.62 9.99
C PRO A 99 27.28 3.47 8.80
N TRP A 100 27.03 4.75 9.04
CA TRP A 100 26.68 5.70 7.97
C TRP A 100 27.87 6.08 7.08
N GLU A 101 29.10 5.94 7.58
CA GLU A 101 30.32 6.26 6.83
C GLU A 101 31.46 5.29 7.16
N ILE A 102 31.64 4.25 6.35
CA ILE A 102 32.87 3.44 6.40
C ILE A 102 33.92 4.15 5.54
N ASN A 103 34.53 5.21 6.07
CA ASN A 103 35.72 5.82 5.47
C ASN A 103 36.94 4.91 5.76
N ALA A 104 37.04 3.79 5.05
CA ALA A 104 38.22 2.93 5.10
C ALA A 104 39.26 3.46 4.10
N GLN A 105 40.26 4.19 4.58
CA GLN A 105 41.44 4.51 3.77
C GLN A 105 42.40 3.31 3.83
N VAL A 106 42.44 2.52 2.76
CA VAL A 106 43.46 1.48 2.59
C VAL A 106 44.77 2.17 2.25
N VAL A 107 45.64 2.34 3.25
CA VAL A 107 47.02 2.75 3.03
C VAL A 107 47.84 1.50 2.75
N ALA A 108 48.21 1.29 1.49
CA ALA A 108 49.28 0.36 1.16
C ALA A 108 50.60 0.99 1.63
N GLY A 109 51.23 0.39 2.64
CA GLY A 109 52.59 0.74 3.04
C GLY A 109 53.57 0.50 1.87
N ASN A 110 54.57 1.37 1.76
CA ASN A 110 55.70 1.22 0.83
C ASN A 110 56.38 -0.15 0.96
#